data_AF-A0AAD4BZI0-F1
#
_entry.id   AF-A0AAD4BZI0-F1
#
_cell.length_a   1.000
_cell.length_b   1.000
_cell.length_c   1.000
_cell.angle_alpha   90.00
_cell.angle_beta   90.00
_cell.angle_gamma   90.00
#
_symmetry.space_group_name_H-M   'P 1'
#
loop_
_entity.id
_entity.type
_entity.pdbx_description
1 polymer ?
#
loop_
_entity_poly.entity_id
_entity_poly.type
_entity_poly.pdbx_seq_one_letter_code
_entity_poly.pdbx_strand_id
1 'polypeptide(L)' 'MLFAGYGGVIGTMWSISDTLAPIVARDVYEHLFRNGTRPDYREAALALYEAIGRVRESGESVVQRVGSVHPCRSL' A
#
# COMPACT_ATOMS: atom_id res chain seq x y z
N MET A 1 -2.61 -7.15 16.63
CA MET A 1 -3.22 -5.97 15.99
C MET A 1 -4.61 -6.26 15.40
N LEU A 2 -4.86 -7.38 14.71
CA LEU A 2 -6.21 -7.76 14.23
C LEU A 2 -7.21 -8.13 15.34
N PHE A 3 -6.73 -8.51 16.54
CA PHE A 3 -7.57 -8.98 17.65
C PHE A 3 -8.12 -7.87 18.57
N ALA A 4 -7.79 -6.60 18.30
CA ALA A 4 -8.14 -5.47 19.17
C ALA A 4 -9.39 -4.68 18.69
N GLY A 5 -10.22 -5.27 17.83
CA GLY A 5 -11.44 -4.60 17.34
C GLY A 5 -11.20 -3.47 16.33
N TYR A 6 -9.98 -3.35 15.78
CA TYR A 6 -9.71 -2.43 14.68
C TYR A 6 -10.44 -2.93 13.41
N GLY A 7 -11.26 -2.06 12.82
CA GLY A 7 -12.05 -2.37 11.61
C GLY A 7 -11.22 -2.62 10.35
N GLY A 8 -9.91 -2.37 10.38
CA GLY A 8 -8.95 -2.65 9.32
C GLY A 8 -7.58 -2.09 9.67
N VAL A 9 -6.51 -2.76 9.26
CA VAL A 9 -5.12 -2.28 9.40
C VAL A 9 -4.46 -2.35 8.04
N ILE A 10 -3.93 -1.22 7.58
CA ILE A 10 -3.10 -1.15 6.37
C ILE A 10 -1.65 -1.00 6.82
N GLY A 11 -0.79 -1.91 6.38
CA GLY A 11 0.64 -1.85 6.60
C GLY A 11 1.36 -2.60 5.48
N THR A 12 2.57 -2.14 5.13
CA THR A 12 3.42 -2.83 4.16
C THR A 12 4.35 -3.77 4.92
N MET A 13 4.54 -5.00 4.43
CA MET A 13 5.50 -5.96 5.00
C MET A 13 6.93 -5.76 4.45
N TRP A 14 7.13 -4.79 3.58
CA TRP A 14 8.38 -4.54 2.88
C TRP A 14 8.73 -3.06 2.90
N SER A 15 10.02 -2.80 2.66
CA SER A 15 10.57 -1.45 2.57
C SER A 15 9.87 -0.70 1.44
N ILE A 16 9.09 0.31 1.80
CA ILE A 16 8.52 1.26 0.85
C ILE A 16 9.48 2.45 0.77
N SER A 17 9.62 3.05 -0.41
CA SER A 17 10.39 4.29 -0.56
C SER A 17 9.75 5.38 0.32
N ASP A 18 10.56 6.07 1.12
CA ASP A 18 10.09 7.15 2.00
C ASP A 18 9.39 8.28 1.23
N THR A 19 9.69 8.41 -0.07
CA THR A 19 8.99 9.36 -0.96
C THR A 19 7.58 8.88 -1.33
N LEU A 20 7.39 7.57 -1.46
CA LEU A 20 6.13 6.97 -1.91
C LEU A 20 5.15 6.72 -0.77
N ALA A 21 5.65 6.35 0.41
CA ALA A 21 4.85 6.11 1.60
C ALA A 21 3.87 7.25 1.93
N PRO A 22 4.28 8.53 1.99
CA PRO A 22 3.37 9.63 2.30
C PRO A 22 2.38 9.93 1.16
N ILE A 23 2.76 9.69 -0.10
CA ILE A 23 1.87 9.88 -1.25
C ILE A 23 0.73 8.86 -1.20
N VAL A 24 1.05 7.58 -1.03
CA VAL A 24 0.07 6.50 -0.91
C VAL A 24 -0.80 6.71 0.33
N ALA A 25 -0.20 7.07 1.47
CA ALA A 25 -0.95 7.32 2.70
C ALA A 25 -1.94 8.48 2.53
N ARG A 26 -1.53 9.59 1.91
CA ARG A 26 -2.40 10.73 1.64
C ARG A 26 -3.59 10.31 0.78
N ASP A 27 -3.34 9.64 -0.34
CA ASP A 27 -4.38 9.17 -1.25
C ASP A 27 -5.37 8.23 -0.57
N VAL A 28 -4.87 7.32 0.28
CA VAL A 28 -5.72 6.40 1.05
C VAL A 28 -6.60 7.15 2.04
N TYR A 29 -6.03 8.09 2.80
CA TYR A 29 -6.81 8.87 3.76
C TYR A 29 -7.82 9.78 3.05
N GLU A 30 -7.45 10.42 1.96
CA GLU A 30 -8.36 11.26 1.17
C GLU A 30 -9.55 10.45 0.64
N HIS A 31 -9.29 9.23 0.14
CA HIS A 31 -10.36 8.32 -0.28
C HIS A 31 -11.23 7.85 0.91
N LEU A 32 -10.62 7.58 2.07
CA LEU A 32 -11.36 7.17 3.27
C LEU A 32 -12.29 8.27 3.80
N PHE A 33 -11.89 9.53 3.70
CA PHE A 33 -12.64 10.69 4.17
C PHE A 33 -13.53 11.35 3.10
N ARG A 34 -13.55 10.81 1.86
CA ARG A 34 -14.32 11.39 0.74
C ARG A 34 -15.82 11.49 1.00
N ASN A 35 -16.37 10.56 1.79
CA ASN A 35 -17.81 10.47 2.10
C ASN A 35 -18.18 11.09 3.46
N GLY A 36 -17.27 11.86 4.08
CA GLY A 36 -17.52 12.61 5.31
C GLY A 36 -16.51 12.34 6.42
N THR A 37 -16.89 12.70 7.65
CA THR A 37 -15.97 12.70 8.81
C THR A 37 -15.62 11.31 9.33
N ARG A 38 -16.38 10.27 8.95
CA ARG A 38 -16.11 8.89 9.37
C ARG A 38 -15.39 8.14 8.25
N PRO A 39 -14.18 7.60 8.51
CA PRO A 39 -13.46 6.82 7.52
C PRO A 39 -14.21 5.51 7.23
N ASP A 40 -14.48 5.22 5.95
CA ASP A 40 -15.03 3.93 5.56
C ASP A 40 -13.91 2.89 5.45
N TYR A 41 -13.74 2.11 6.52
CA TYR A 41 -12.75 1.04 6.59
C TYR A 41 -12.97 -0.06 5.53
N ARG A 42 -14.17 -0.16 4.94
CA ARG A 42 -14.47 -1.15 3.89
C ARG A 42 -13.87 -0.73 2.55
N GLU A 43 -13.73 0.57 2.32
CA GLU A 43 -13.11 1.13 1.12
C GLU A 43 -11.58 1.22 1.24
N ALA A 44 -11.01 0.96 2.41
CA ALA A 44 -9.58 1.05 2.67
C ALA A 44 -8.72 0.20 1.69
N ALA A 45 -9.20 -0.99 1.35
CA ALA A 45 -8.51 -1.86 0.38
C ALA A 45 -8.59 -1.31 -1.06
N LEU A 46 -9.74 -0.74 -1.44
CA LEU A 46 -9.94 -0.13 -2.75
C LEU A 46 -9.10 1.14 -2.90
N ALA A 47 -9.13 1.99 -1.89
CA ALA A 47 -8.32 3.20 -1.79
C ALA A 47 -6.82 2.91 -1.97
N LEU A 48 -6.32 1.87 -1.29
CA LEU A 48 -4.93 1.44 -1.42
C LEU A 48 -4.61 0.92 -2.82
N TYR A 49 -5.50 0.14 -3.41
CA TYR A 49 -5.32 -0.38 -4.76
C TYR A 49 -5.26 0.76 -5.80
N GLU A 50 -6.16 1.74 -5.71
CA GLU A 50 -6.15 2.93 -6.57
C GLU A 50 -4.89 3.77 -6.38
N ALA A 51 -4.47 4.00 -5.12
CA ALA A 51 -3.26 4.75 -4.81
C ALA A 51 -2.00 4.08 -5.40
N ILE A 52 -1.88 2.76 -5.27
CA ILE A 52 -0.77 1.99 -5.87
C ILE A 52 -0.84 2.05 -7.40
N GLY A 53 -2.04 2.01 -7.99
CA GLY A 53 -2.26 2.18 -9.42
C GLY A 53 -1.72 3.52 -9.92
N ARG A 54 -2.11 4.62 -9.27
CA ARG A 54 -1.64 5.98 -9.60
C ARG A 54 -0.12 6.12 -9.49
N VAL A 55 0.47 5.57 -8.44
CA VAL A 55 1.93 5.57 -8.28
C VAL A 55 2.62 4.81 -9.41
N ARG A 56 2.11 3.62 -9.79
CA ARG A 56 2.67 2.84 -10.91
C ARG A 56 2.58 3.59 -12.24
N GLU A 57 1.50 4.34 -12.46
CA GLU A 57 1.31 5.15 -13.66
C GLU A 57 2.21 6.40 -13.68
N SER A 58 2.51 6.97 -12.51
CA SER A 58 3.43 8.12 -12.38
C SER A 58 4.90 7.79 -12.66
N GLY A 59 5.22 6.52 -12.96
CA GLY A 59 6.58 6.08 -13.28
C GLY A 59 7.46 5.82 -12.06
N GLU A 60 6.97 6.12 -10.85
CA GLU A 60 7.64 5.72 -9.61
C GLU A 60 7.34 4.24 -9.34
N SER A 61 8.33 3.41 -9.65
CA SER A 61 8.22 1.98 -9.50
C SER A 61 8.06 1.61 -8.01
N VAL A 62 6.86 1.19 -7.60
CA VAL A 62 6.65 0.35 -6.40
C VAL A 62 7.26 -1.02 -6.69
N VAL A 63 8.58 -1.07 -6.82
CA VAL A 63 9.34 -2.30 -6.97
C VAL A 63 10.26 -2.41 -5.79
N GLN A 64 9.83 -3.16 -4.78
CA GLN A 64 10.74 -4.20 -4.33
C GLN A 64 10.51 -5.39 -5.24
N ARG A 65 11.24 -5.40 -6.35
CA ARG A 65 11.45 -6.58 -7.18
C ARG A 65 11.97 -7.66 -6.23
N VAL A 66 11.15 -8.64 -5.88
CA VAL A 66 11.64 -9.86 -5.23
C VAL A 66 12.70 -10.39 -6.18
N GLY A 67 13.95 -10.37 -5.70
CA GLY A 67 15.09 -10.85 -6.48
C GLY A 67 14.76 -12.24 -6.99
N SER A 68 14.95 -12.43 -8.29
CA SER A 68 14.95 -13.74 -8.91
C SER A 68 15.84 -14.67 -8.08
N VAL A 69 15.23 -15.69 -7.46
CA VAL A 69 15.99 -16.84 -6.97
C VAL A 69 16.56 -17.50 -8.21
N HIS A 70 17.82 -17.20 -8.51
CA HIS A 70 18.64 -18.12 -9.28
C HIS A 70 18.98 -19.27 -8.34
N PRO A 71 18.47 -20.50 -8.57
CA PRO A 71 19.05 -21.65 -7.91
C PRO A 71 20.49 -21.75 -8.41
N CYS A 72 21.41 -21.45 -7.52
CA CYS A 72 22.83 -21.67 -7.72
C CYS A 72 23.01 -23.14 -8.08
N ARG A 73 23.42 -23.40 -9.32
CA ARG A 73 23.81 -24.71 -9.83
C ARG A 73 25.11 -25.08 -9.14
N SER A 74 25.03 -25.83 -8.05
CA SER A 74 26.17 -26.48 -7.41
C SER A 74 26.70 -27.58 -8.33
N LEU A 75 28.02 -27.54 -8.53
CA LEU A 75 28.83 -28.57 -9.18
C LEU A 75 28.59 -29.97 -8.57
#